data_AF-A0A2J8IQ76-F1
#
_entry.id   AF-A0A2J8IQ76-F1
#
_cell.length_a   1.000
_cell.length_b   1.000
_cell.length_c   1.000
_cell.angle_alpha   90.00
_cell.angle_beta   90.00
_cell.angle_gamma   90.00
#
_symmetry.space_group_name_H-M   'P 1'
#
loop_
_entity.id
_entity.type
_entity.pdbx_description
1 polymer ?
#
loop_
_entity_poly.entity_id
_entity_poly.type
_entity_poly.pdbx_seq_one_letter_code
_entity_poly.pdbx_strand_id
1 'polypeptide(L)'
;MCCQVCEAVRSGNEEVLADVRTIVNQISYTPQDPRDLCGRILTTCYMASKNSSQETCTRARELAQQIGSHHISLNIDPAVKAVMGIFSLVTGKSPLFAAHGGSSRENLALQNVQARIRMVLAYLFAQLSLWSRGVHGGLLVLGSANVDESLLGYLTKYDCSSADINPIGGISKTDLRVFVQFCIQRFQLPALQSILLAPATAELEPLADGQVSQTDEEDMGMTYAELSVYGKLRKVAKMGPYSMFCKLLGMWRHICTPRQVADKVKRFFSKYSMNRHKMTTLTPAYHAENYSPEDNRFDLRPFLYNTSWPWQFRCIENQVLQLERAEPQSLDGVD
;
A
#
# COMPACT_ATOMS: atom_id res chain seq x y z
N MET A 1 17.36 -6.56 -9.48
CA MET A 1 18.43 -5.61 -9.82
C MET A 1 19.81 -6.23 -9.70
N CYS A 2 20.25 -6.71 -8.51
CA CYS A 2 21.60 -7.26 -8.32
C CYS A 2 21.99 -8.36 -9.34
N CYS A 3 21.08 -9.28 -9.66
CA CYS A 3 21.36 -10.30 -10.69
C CYS A 3 21.65 -9.71 -12.08
N GLN A 4 20.98 -8.61 -12.45
CA GLN A 4 21.23 -7.93 -13.73
C GLN A 4 22.59 -7.24 -13.74
N VAL A 5 22.99 -6.66 -12.61
CA VAL A 5 24.31 -6.05 -12.43
C VAL A 5 25.41 -7.09 -12.54
N CYS A 6 25.30 -8.20 -11.80
CA CYS A 6 26.26 -9.32 -11.89
C CYS A 6 26.36 -9.86 -13.31
N GLU A 7 25.23 -10.02 -14.00
CA GLU A 7 25.18 -10.49 -15.39
C GLU A 7 25.88 -9.51 -16.34
N ALA A 8 25.57 -8.21 -16.25
CA ALA A 8 26.19 -7.19 -17.10
C ALA A 8 27.71 -7.14 -16.91
N VAL A 9 28.19 -7.22 -15.66
CA VAL A 9 29.63 -7.29 -15.36
C VAL A 9 30.26 -8.56 -15.94
N ARG A 10 29.58 -9.71 -15.81
CA ARG A 10 30.03 -10.99 -16.39
C ARG A 10 30.08 -10.95 -17.92
N SER A 11 29.20 -10.18 -18.55
CA SER A 11 29.18 -9.93 -19.99
C SER A 11 30.21 -8.88 -20.45
N GLY A 12 31.03 -8.33 -19.55
CA GLY A 12 32.08 -7.37 -19.89
C GLY A 12 31.60 -5.91 -20.00
N ASN A 13 30.47 -5.55 -19.39
CA ASN A 13 30.02 -4.16 -19.38
C ASN A 13 30.88 -3.32 -18.41
N GLU A 14 31.79 -2.53 -18.96
CA GLU A 14 32.74 -1.70 -18.19
C GLU A 14 32.07 -0.54 -17.44
N GLU A 15 31.02 0.06 -18.01
CA GLU A 15 30.26 1.15 -17.39
C GLU A 15 29.58 0.68 -16.10
N VAL A 16 28.85 -0.45 -16.16
CA VAL A 16 28.18 -1.03 -14.98
C VAL A 16 29.20 -1.43 -13.92
N LEU A 17 30.38 -1.95 -14.30
CA LEU A 17 31.43 -2.29 -13.37
C LEU A 17 32.00 -1.04 -12.67
N ALA A 18 32.24 0.03 -13.42
CA ALA A 18 32.72 1.31 -12.89
C ALA A 18 31.71 1.93 -11.91
N ASP A 19 30.43 1.93 -12.27
CA ASP A 19 29.35 2.45 -11.42
C ASP A 19 29.26 1.69 -10.10
N VAL A 20 29.25 0.36 -10.12
CA VAL A 20 29.17 -0.45 -8.90
C VAL A 20 30.36 -0.18 -7.98
N ARG A 21 31.59 -0.13 -8.53
CA ARG A 21 32.81 0.18 -7.77
C ARG A 21 32.75 1.55 -7.12
N THR A 22 32.15 2.53 -7.80
CA THR A 22 31.90 3.88 -7.29
C THR A 22 30.88 3.85 -6.16
N ILE A 23 29.73 3.21 -6.37
CA ILE A 23 28.63 3.10 -5.39
C ILE A 23 29.11 2.44 -4.09
N VAL A 24 29.85 1.34 -4.18
CA VAL A 24 30.34 0.61 -3.00
C VAL A 24 31.69 1.14 -2.49
N ASN A 25 32.25 2.15 -3.16
CA ASN A 25 33.55 2.77 -2.86
C ASN A 25 34.71 1.75 -2.72
N GLN A 26 34.79 0.77 -3.61
CA GLN A 26 35.82 -0.27 -3.59
C GLN A 26 36.31 -0.59 -5.01
N ILE A 27 37.48 -0.07 -5.38
CA ILE A 27 38.05 -0.15 -6.75
C ILE A 27 38.26 -1.59 -7.22
N SER A 28 38.67 -2.49 -6.32
CA SER A 28 38.92 -3.90 -6.64
C SER A 28 37.67 -4.77 -6.67
N TYR A 29 36.50 -4.22 -6.31
CA TYR A 29 35.27 -5.00 -6.22
C TYR A 29 34.74 -5.37 -7.61
N THR A 30 34.32 -6.63 -7.75
CA THR A 30 33.72 -7.15 -8.97
C THR A 30 32.57 -8.07 -8.54
N PRO A 31 31.30 -7.65 -8.67
CA PRO A 31 30.16 -8.41 -8.14
C PRO A 31 29.96 -9.72 -8.92
N GLN A 32 29.96 -10.86 -8.21
CA GLN A 32 29.70 -12.18 -8.79
C GLN A 32 28.44 -12.80 -8.21
N ASP A 33 28.30 -12.80 -6.88
CA ASP A 33 27.09 -13.23 -6.18
C ASP A 33 26.12 -12.04 -6.01
N PRO A 34 24.88 -12.13 -6.55
CA PRO A 34 23.86 -11.11 -6.34
C PRO A 34 23.56 -10.81 -4.87
N ARG A 35 23.71 -11.80 -3.97
CA ARG A 35 23.46 -11.65 -2.53
C ARG A 35 24.54 -10.82 -1.85
N ASP A 36 25.81 -11.00 -2.20
CA ASP A 36 26.91 -10.16 -1.71
C ASP A 36 26.71 -8.70 -2.11
N LEU A 37 26.40 -8.45 -3.39
CA LEU A 37 26.08 -7.10 -3.85
C LEU A 37 24.89 -6.53 -3.06
N CYS A 38 23.80 -7.29 -2.93
CA CYS A 38 22.60 -6.89 -2.18
C CYS A 38 22.92 -6.46 -0.74
N GLY A 39 23.80 -7.17 -0.03
CA GLY A 39 24.21 -6.81 1.34
C GLY A 39 24.92 -5.47 1.45
N ARG A 40 25.56 -5.02 0.37
CA ARG A 40 26.25 -3.73 0.30
C ARG A 40 25.32 -2.58 -0.04
N ILE A 41 24.28 -2.84 -0.85
CA ILE A 41 23.43 -1.79 -1.43
C ILE A 41 22.00 -1.72 -0.88
N LEU A 42 21.56 -2.74 -0.13
CA LEU A 42 20.20 -2.79 0.42
C LEU A 42 20.24 -2.99 1.93
N THR A 43 19.61 -2.06 2.63
CA THR A 43 19.28 -2.19 4.05
C THR A 43 17.77 -2.37 4.20
N THR A 44 17.34 -3.48 4.79
CA THR A 44 15.93 -3.75 5.09
C THR A 44 15.67 -3.47 6.56
N CYS A 45 14.51 -2.91 6.90
CA CYS A 45 14.17 -2.54 8.27
C CYS A 45 12.76 -3.02 8.64
N TYR A 46 12.68 -3.91 9.63
CA TYR A 46 11.43 -4.34 10.24
C TYR A 46 11.18 -3.56 11.53
N MET A 47 10.04 -2.86 11.60
CA MET A 47 9.70 -1.96 12.69
C MET A 47 8.42 -2.44 13.40
N ALA A 48 8.60 -3.34 14.36
CA ALA A 48 7.52 -3.95 15.13
C ALA A 48 6.81 -2.91 16.01
N SER A 49 5.49 -3.03 16.13
CA SER A 49 4.70 -2.39 17.20
C SER A 49 4.55 -3.32 18.40
N LYS A 50 3.80 -2.88 19.41
CA LYS A 50 3.35 -3.72 20.52
C LYS A 50 2.47 -4.89 20.05
N ASN A 51 1.78 -4.74 18.91
CA ASN A 51 0.78 -5.68 18.41
C ASN A 51 1.32 -6.55 17.25
N SER A 52 2.56 -6.33 16.83
CA SER A 52 3.17 -7.09 15.73
C SER A 52 3.38 -8.56 16.12
N SER A 53 3.04 -9.46 15.20
CA SER A 53 3.20 -10.89 15.40
C SER A 53 4.66 -11.34 15.23
N GLN A 54 5.00 -12.49 15.82
CA GLN A 54 6.32 -13.08 15.65
C GLN A 54 6.50 -13.61 14.22
N GLU A 55 5.40 -13.99 13.58
CA GLU A 55 5.32 -14.53 12.25
C GLU A 55 5.68 -13.47 11.19
N THR A 56 5.14 -12.25 11.27
CA THR A 56 5.52 -11.14 10.36
C THR A 56 7.00 -10.78 10.51
N CYS A 57 7.50 -10.72 11.75
CA CYS A 57 8.92 -10.47 12.02
C CYS A 57 9.81 -11.56 11.43
N THR A 58 9.41 -12.83 11.55
CA THR A 58 10.18 -13.98 11.06
C THR A 58 10.23 -13.99 9.53
N ARG A 59 9.10 -13.78 8.85
CA ARG A 59 9.04 -13.71 7.38
C ARG A 59 9.95 -12.61 6.81
N ALA A 60 9.96 -11.43 7.45
CA ALA A 60 10.83 -10.33 7.03
C ALA A 60 12.31 -10.69 7.17
N ARG A 61 12.70 -11.33 8.29
CA ARG A 61 14.06 -11.79 8.54
C ARG A 61 14.50 -12.86 7.54
N GLU A 62 13.66 -13.86 7.28
CA GLU A 62 13.94 -14.96 6.34
C GLU A 62 14.16 -14.43 4.92
N LEU A 63 13.29 -13.53 4.45
CA LEU A 63 13.44 -12.93 3.13
C LEU A 63 14.74 -12.11 3.04
N ALA A 64 15.03 -11.30 4.04
CA ALA A 64 16.25 -10.50 4.10
C ALA A 64 17.52 -11.39 4.04
N GLN A 65 17.51 -12.52 4.76
CA GLN A 65 18.58 -13.52 4.73
C GLN A 65 18.72 -14.21 3.36
N GLN A 66 17.60 -14.45 2.66
CA GLN A 66 17.59 -15.08 1.33
C GLN A 66 18.05 -14.14 0.21
N ILE A 67 17.81 -12.83 0.33
CA ILE A 67 18.30 -11.85 -0.64
C ILE A 67 19.69 -11.31 -0.29
N GLY A 68 20.15 -11.46 0.96
CA GLY A 68 21.46 -11.03 1.42
C GLY A 68 21.53 -9.60 1.96
N SER A 69 20.40 -8.91 2.17
CA SER A 69 20.38 -7.50 2.62
C SER A 69 20.88 -7.33 4.06
N HIS A 70 21.41 -6.15 4.40
CA HIS A 70 21.64 -5.78 5.80
C HIS A 70 20.29 -5.58 6.51
N HIS A 71 19.93 -6.50 7.41
CA HIS A 71 18.61 -6.48 8.05
C HIS A 71 18.66 -5.85 9.44
N ILE A 72 17.76 -4.90 9.68
CA ILE A 72 17.52 -4.25 10.97
C ILE A 72 16.14 -4.67 11.46
N SER A 73 16.03 -5.06 12.73
CA SER A 73 14.77 -5.32 13.40
C SER A 73 14.72 -4.54 14.70
N LEU A 74 13.65 -3.79 14.93
CA LEU A 74 13.47 -2.93 16.09
C LEU A 74 12.00 -2.86 16.53
N ASN A 75 11.77 -2.30 17.73
CA ASN A 75 10.44 -2.04 18.27
C ASN A 75 10.19 -0.53 18.41
N ILE A 76 9.06 -0.04 17.89
CA ILE A 76 8.71 1.39 17.89
C ILE A 76 7.97 1.84 19.17
N ASP A 77 7.50 0.90 19.99
CA ASP A 77 6.68 1.17 21.18
C ASP A 77 7.29 2.18 22.16
N PRO A 78 8.62 2.22 22.41
CA PRO A 78 9.22 3.26 23.24
C PRO A 78 8.97 4.68 22.72
N ALA A 79 9.12 4.89 21.41
CA ALA A 79 8.89 6.19 20.77
C ALA A 79 7.39 6.55 20.74
N VAL A 80 6.53 5.56 20.46
CA VAL A 80 5.07 5.73 20.49
C VAL A 80 4.60 6.13 21.89
N LYS A 81 5.05 5.42 22.93
CA LYS A 81 4.75 5.74 24.33
C LYS A 81 5.20 7.15 24.71
N ALA A 82 6.38 7.58 24.27
CA ALA A 82 6.86 8.93 24.52
C ALA A 82 5.95 9.99 23.89
N VAL A 83 5.55 9.81 22.63
CA VAL A 83 4.61 10.73 21.95
C VAL A 83 3.25 10.76 22.63
N MET A 84 2.70 9.59 23.00
CA MET A 84 1.42 9.53 23.72
C MET A 84 1.53 10.12 25.13
N GLY A 85 2.67 9.98 25.80
CA GLY A 85 2.95 10.60 27.08
C GLY A 85 2.94 12.12 27.00
N ILE A 86 3.55 12.71 25.96
CA ILE A 86 3.51 14.16 25.71
C ILE A 86 2.06 14.62 25.49
N PHE A 87 1.28 13.90 24.68
CA PHE A 87 -0.13 14.22 24.44
C PHE A 87 -0.95 14.20 25.74
N SER A 88 -0.79 13.15 26.55
CA SER A 88 -1.48 13.01 27.83
C SER A 88 -1.08 14.10 28.83
N LEU A 89 0.21 14.46 28.89
CA LEU A 89 0.73 15.50 29.76
C LEU A 89 0.09 16.87 29.47
N VAL A 90 -0.07 17.22 28.19
CA VAL A 90 -0.59 18.53 27.78
C VAL A 90 -2.12 18.59 27.80
N THR A 91 -2.81 17.48 27.52
CA THR A 91 -4.28 17.47 27.37
C THR A 91 -5.04 16.91 28.57
N GLY A 92 -4.37 16.18 29.47
CA GLY A 92 -5.00 15.43 30.56
C GLY A 92 -5.86 14.25 30.09
N LYS A 93 -5.74 13.83 28.82
CA LYS A 93 -6.52 12.74 28.21
C LYS A 93 -5.60 11.68 27.63
N SER A 94 -5.95 10.40 27.81
CA SER A 94 -5.22 9.27 27.23
C SER A 94 -6.12 8.54 26.22
N PRO A 95 -5.84 8.65 24.90
CA PRO A 95 -6.57 7.93 23.88
C PRO A 95 -6.46 6.41 24.05
N LEU A 96 -7.53 5.68 23.73
CA LEU A 96 -7.58 4.23 23.82
C LEU A 96 -7.78 3.59 22.44
N PHE A 97 -7.28 2.36 22.26
CA PHE A 97 -7.62 1.52 21.11
C PHE A 97 -9.09 1.09 21.18
N ALA A 98 -9.69 0.74 20.05
CA ALA A 98 -11.09 0.30 19.98
C ALA A 98 -11.36 -0.92 20.87
N ALA A 99 -10.46 -1.92 20.85
CA ALA A 99 -10.53 -3.10 21.73
C ALA A 99 -10.41 -2.77 23.24
N HIS A 100 -10.07 -1.53 23.59
CA HIS A 100 -10.00 -1.04 24.97
C HIS A 100 -11.04 0.05 25.25
N GLY A 101 -12.09 0.17 24.43
CA GLY A 101 -13.20 1.11 24.62
C GLY A 101 -12.97 2.51 24.04
N GLY A 102 -11.93 2.71 23.23
CA GLY A 102 -11.69 3.97 22.53
C GLY A 102 -12.64 4.20 21.36
N SER A 103 -12.90 5.47 21.02
CA SER A 103 -13.68 5.82 19.84
C SER A 103 -12.96 5.48 18.53
N SER A 104 -13.70 5.40 17.41
CA SER A 104 -13.11 5.18 16.08
C SER A 104 -12.04 6.24 15.72
N ARG A 105 -12.19 7.47 16.23
CA ARG A 105 -11.21 8.54 16.05
C ARG A 105 -9.93 8.28 16.83
N GLU A 106 -10.03 7.85 18.07
CA GLU A 106 -8.88 7.52 18.91
C GLU A 106 -8.11 6.33 18.34
N ASN A 107 -8.84 5.27 17.94
CA ASN A 107 -8.26 4.09 17.33
C ASN A 107 -7.42 4.46 16.09
N LEU A 108 -8.03 5.19 15.16
CA LEU A 108 -7.37 5.66 13.95
C LEU A 108 -6.17 6.57 14.26
N ALA A 109 -6.28 7.45 15.26
CA ALA A 109 -5.17 8.31 15.65
C ALA A 109 -3.97 7.51 16.19
N LEU A 110 -4.20 6.50 17.04
CA LEU A 110 -3.15 5.64 17.58
C LEU A 110 -2.47 4.80 16.49
N GLN A 111 -3.23 4.26 15.53
CA GLN A 111 -2.67 3.57 14.37
C GLN A 111 -1.81 4.53 13.51
N ASN A 112 -2.31 5.74 13.25
CA ASN A 112 -1.59 6.74 12.47
C ASN A 112 -0.29 7.21 13.15
N VAL A 113 -0.25 7.34 14.48
CA VAL A 113 0.99 7.69 15.21
C VAL A 113 2.05 6.62 14.98
N GLN A 114 1.69 5.34 15.12
CA GLN A 114 2.61 4.24 14.85
C GLN A 114 3.12 4.26 13.39
N ALA A 115 2.22 4.50 12.44
CA ALA A 115 2.57 4.58 11.02
C ALA A 115 3.57 5.71 10.72
N ARG A 116 3.39 6.90 11.32
CA ARG A 116 4.31 8.03 11.14
C ARG A 116 5.63 7.87 11.88
N ILE A 117 5.65 7.25 13.06
CA ILE A 117 6.90 6.94 13.77
C ILE A 117 7.80 6.03 12.93
N ARG A 118 7.22 5.05 12.21
CA ARG A 118 7.98 4.22 11.27
C ARG A 118 8.63 5.05 10.16
N MET A 119 7.94 6.06 9.63
CA MET A 119 8.51 6.96 8.63
C MET A 119 9.70 7.75 9.22
N VAL A 120 9.55 8.32 10.41
CA VAL A 120 10.64 9.04 11.09
C VAL A 120 11.87 8.14 11.29
N LEU A 121 11.65 6.91 11.76
CA LEU A 121 12.74 5.95 11.96
C LEU A 121 13.37 5.51 10.63
N ALA A 122 12.58 5.27 9.58
CA ALA A 122 13.10 4.91 8.26
C ALA A 122 14.08 5.97 7.73
N TYR A 123 13.72 7.25 7.84
CA TYR A 123 14.62 8.35 7.44
C TYR A 123 15.83 8.51 8.35
N LEU A 124 15.69 8.26 9.66
CA LEU A 124 16.82 8.26 10.58
C LEU A 124 17.84 7.17 10.20
N PHE A 125 17.38 5.95 9.91
CA PHE A 125 18.26 4.88 9.44
C PHE A 125 18.80 5.15 8.04
N ALA A 126 18.03 5.77 7.15
CA ALA A 126 18.54 6.14 5.83
C ALA A 126 19.72 7.10 5.92
N GLN A 127 19.68 8.03 6.87
CA GLN A 127 20.75 9.01 7.11
C GLN A 127 21.92 8.45 7.92
N LEU A 128 21.67 7.57 8.90
CA LEU A 128 22.69 7.18 9.90
C LEU A 128 23.07 5.69 9.92
N SER A 129 22.39 4.80 9.19
CA SER A 129 22.73 3.36 9.21
C SER A 129 24.11 3.06 8.60
N LEU A 130 24.51 3.77 7.54
CA LEU A 130 25.85 3.63 6.97
C LEU A 130 26.90 4.20 7.94
N TRP A 131 26.63 5.38 8.51
CA TRP A 131 27.46 5.99 9.54
C TRP A 131 27.69 5.06 10.75
N SER A 132 26.64 4.40 11.25
CA SER A 132 26.73 3.49 12.40
C SER A 132 27.56 2.23 12.08
N ARG A 133 27.83 1.97 10.80
CA ARG A 133 28.69 0.89 10.31
C ARG A 133 30.08 1.38 9.89
N GLY A 134 30.41 2.66 10.11
CA GLY A 134 31.69 3.26 9.71
C GLY A 134 31.81 3.45 8.19
N VAL A 135 30.69 3.54 7.48
CA VAL A 135 30.63 3.73 6.02
C VAL A 135 30.08 5.13 5.70
N HIS A 136 30.69 5.80 4.73
CA HIS A 136 30.22 7.11 4.26
C HIS A 136 28.94 7.01 3.41
N GLY A 137 28.24 8.13 3.25
CA GLY A 137 27.06 8.25 2.40
C GLY A 137 25.73 8.13 3.15
N GLY A 138 24.64 8.10 2.38
CA GLY A 138 23.27 7.93 2.86
C GLY A 138 22.49 7.00 1.95
N LEU A 139 21.29 6.61 2.37
CA LEU A 139 20.41 5.70 1.63
C LEU A 139 19.20 6.45 1.08
N LEU A 140 18.70 5.99 -0.07
CA LEU A 140 17.36 6.39 -0.55
C LEU A 140 16.30 5.54 0.15
N VAL A 141 15.26 6.17 0.69
CA VAL A 141 14.10 5.49 1.26
C VAL A 141 13.18 5.03 0.13
N LEU A 142 12.85 3.74 0.12
CA LEU A 142 11.93 3.15 -0.85
C LEU A 142 10.53 3.00 -0.27
N GLY A 143 9.54 3.54 -0.99
CA GLY A 143 8.13 3.34 -0.68
C GLY A 143 7.60 2.01 -1.22
N SER A 144 6.47 1.54 -0.68
CA SER A 144 5.85 0.27 -1.08
C SER A 144 4.32 0.34 -1.23
N ALA A 145 3.76 1.54 -1.42
CA ALA A 145 2.35 1.67 -1.79
C ALA A 145 2.14 1.13 -3.22
N ASN A 146 1.01 0.46 -3.49
CA ASN A 146 0.63 0.06 -4.84
C ASN A 146 -0.38 1.02 -5.47
N VAL A 147 -0.64 0.86 -6.76
CA VAL A 147 -1.49 1.80 -7.53
C VAL A 147 -2.94 1.80 -7.05
N ASP A 148 -3.45 0.66 -6.57
CA ASP A 148 -4.84 0.49 -6.17
C ASP A 148 -5.10 1.18 -4.82
N GLU A 149 -4.25 0.95 -3.82
CA GLU A 149 -4.28 1.66 -2.52
C GLU A 149 -4.09 3.17 -2.70
N SER A 150 -3.16 3.56 -3.59
CA SER A 150 -2.90 4.97 -3.92
C SER A 150 -4.13 5.64 -4.54
N LEU A 151 -4.88 4.92 -5.39
CA LEU A 151 -6.10 5.42 -6.01
C LEU A 151 -7.19 5.68 -4.98
N LEU A 152 -7.43 4.74 -4.05
CA LEU A 152 -8.44 4.89 -3.01
C LEU A 152 -7.98 5.86 -1.89
N GLY A 153 -6.68 6.12 -1.82
CA GLY A 153 -6.00 6.83 -0.74
C GLY A 153 -6.08 6.07 0.58
N TYR A 154 -6.02 4.74 0.51
CA TYR A 154 -5.98 3.82 1.65
C TYR A 154 -4.54 3.71 2.18
N LEU A 155 -4.10 4.80 2.83
CA LEU A 155 -2.78 4.96 3.42
C LEU A 155 -2.83 6.08 4.47
N THR A 156 -1.88 6.11 5.40
CA THR A 156 -1.75 7.22 6.33
C THR A 156 -0.92 8.32 5.69
N LYS A 157 -1.44 9.56 5.66
CA LYS A 157 -0.65 10.68 5.13
C LYS A 157 0.62 10.86 5.96
N TYR A 158 1.77 10.80 5.31
CA TYR A 158 3.12 10.87 5.89
C TYR A 158 3.56 9.66 6.75
N ASP A 159 3.03 8.46 6.47
CA ASP A 159 3.66 7.21 6.90
C ASP A 159 4.73 6.72 5.88
N CYS A 160 5.14 5.46 5.95
CA CYS A 160 6.09 4.86 5.01
C CYS A 160 5.59 4.77 3.54
N SER A 161 4.36 5.20 3.24
CA SER A 161 3.93 5.51 1.87
C SER A 161 4.60 6.77 1.30
N SER A 162 5.14 7.62 2.17
CA SER A 162 5.94 8.81 1.87
C SER A 162 7.43 8.49 2.04
N ALA A 163 8.13 8.40 0.92
CA ALA A 163 9.51 7.98 0.76
C ALA A 163 10.16 8.82 -0.35
N ASP A 164 11.40 8.51 -0.75
CA ASP A 164 12.08 9.26 -1.81
C ASP A 164 11.59 8.84 -3.20
N ILE A 165 11.48 7.53 -3.43
CA ILE A 165 10.94 6.92 -4.65
C ILE A 165 10.16 5.65 -4.34
N ASN A 166 9.18 5.30 -5.19
CA ASN A 166 8.39 4.08 -5.05
C ASN A 166 8.44 3.23 -6.35
N PRO A 167 9.17 2.11 -6.37
CA PRO A 167 9.31 1.28 -7.57
C PRO A 167 8.03 0.50 -7.94
N ILE A 168 7.08 0.35 -7.02
CA ILE A 168 5.85 -0.43 -7.22
C ILE A 168 4.56 0.41 -7.23
N GLY A 169 4.67 1.73 -7.04
CA GLY A 169 3.51 2.62 -6.93
C GLY A 169 2.63 2.71 -8.17
N GLY A 170 3.14 2.30 -9.34
CA GLY A 170 2.37 2.19 -10.57
C GLY A 170 1.86 0.79 -10.89
N ILE A 171 2.03 -0.21 -10.02
CA ILE A 171 1.70 -1.63 -10.30
C ILE A 171 0.46 -2.06 -9.51
N SER A 172 -0.43 -2.85 -10.12
CA SER A 172 -1.64 -3.40 -9.48
C SER A 172 -1.30 -4.40 -8.36
N LYS A 173 -2.16 -4.50 -7.34
CA LYS A 173 -2.00 -5.49 -6.25
C LYS A 173 -2.02 -6.91 -6.80
N THR A 174 -2.86 -7.17 -7.80
CA THR A 174 -2.95 -8.48 -8.46
C THR A 174 -1.65 -8.86 -9.15
N ASP A 175 -1.03 -7.93 -9.89
CA ASP A 175 0.23 -8.20 -10.58
C ASP A 175 1.39 -8.31 -9.60
N LEU A 176 1.37 -7.57 -8.47
CA LEU A 176 2.35 -7.75 -7.41
C LEU A 176 2.32 -9.18 -6.83
N ARG A 177 1.13 -9.74 -6.58
CA ARG A 177 1.02 -11.14 -6.11
C ARG A 177 1.54 -12.13 -7.15
N VAL A 178 1.21 -11.93 -8.43
CA VAL A 178 1.70 -12.76 -9.53
C VAL A 178 3.23 -12.66 -9.67
N PHE A 179 3.78 -11.45 -9.57
CA PHE A 179 5.21 -11.20 -9.64
C PHE A 179 5.96 -11.87 -8.47
N VAL A 180 5.46 -11.73 -7.24
CA VAL A 180 6.04 -12.39 -6.07
C VAL A 180 5.99 -13.92 -6.21
N GLN A 181 4.90 -14.47 -6.76
CA GLN A 181 4.78 -15.90 -7.03
C GLN A 181 5.83 -16.37 -8.06
N PHE A 182 6.03 -15.61 -9.13
CA PHE A 182 7.07 -15.87 -10.13
C PHE A 182 8.48 -15.83 -9.51
N CYS A 183 8.73 -14.89 -8.59
CA CYS A 183 10.03 -14.73 -7.92
C CYS A 183 10.46 -15.96 -7.10
N ILE A 184 9.51 -16.73 -6.55
CA ILE A 184 9.82 -17.95 -5.78
C ILE A 184 10.71 -18.88 -6.61
N GLN A 185 10.28 -19.19 -7.83
CA GLN A 185 10.98 -20.13 -8.72
C GLN A 185 12.14 -19.45 -9.44
N ARG A 186 11.94 -18.23 -9.95
CA ARG A 186 12.98 -17.55 -10.74
C ARG A 186 14.22 -17.19 -9.92
N PHE A 187 14.03 -16.77 -8.67
CA PHE A 187 15.10 -16.28 -7.80
C PHE A 187 15.39 -17.20 -6.60
N GLN A 188 14.70 -18.35 -6.51
CA GLN A 188 14.90 -19.34 -5.45
C GLN A 188 14.71 -18.74 -4.04
N LEU A 189 13.59 -18.02 -3.87
CA LEU A 189 13.24 -17.31 -2.63
C LEU A 189 12.03 -17.98 -1.94
N PRO A 190 12.20 -19.12 -1.24
CA PRO A 190 11.08 -19.83 -0.61
C PRO A 190 10.38 -19.03 0.51
N ALA A 191 11.04 -18.03 1.12
CA ALA A 191 10.39 -17.17 2.11
C ALA A 191 9.16 -16.42 1.55
N LEU A 192 9.09 -16.22 0.23
CA LEU A 192 7.95 -15.57 -0.41
C LEU A 192 6.66 -16.41 -0.34
N GLN A 193 6.75 -17.73 -0.17
CA GLN A 193 5.58 -18.61 -0.06
C GLN A 193 4.76 -18.28 1.20
N SER A 194 5.43 -18.21 2.35
CA SER A 194 4.76 -17.88 3.62
C SER A 194 4.23 -16.44 3.63
N ILE A 195 4.88 -15.52 2.91
CA ILE A 195 4.41 -14.14 2.72
C ILE A 195 3.13 -14.10 1.88
N LEU A 196 3.04 -14.86 0.79
CA LEU A 196 1.85 -14.90 -0.07
C LEU A 196 0.64 -15.56 0.60
N LEU A 197 0.87 -16.58 1.42
CA LEU A 197 -0.17 -17.31 2.14
C LEU A 197 -0.67 -16.56 3.38
N ALA A 198 0.13 -15.63 3.91
CA ALA A 198 -0.28 -14.85 5.07
C ALA A 198 -1.49 -13.95 4.75
N PRO A 199 -2.44 -13.80 5.68
CA PRO A 199 -3.55 -12.87 5.52
C PRO A 199 -3.01 -11.43 5.45
N ALA A 200 -3.55 -10.63 4.52
CA ALA A 200 -3.16 -9.23 4.35
C ALA A 200 -3.90 -8.37 5.40
N THR A 201 -3.25 -8.19 6.55
CA THR A 201 -3.78 -7.45 7.70
C THR A 201 -2.74 -6.46 8.22
N ALA A 202 -3.20 -5.33 8.77
CA ALA A 202 -2.35 -4.33 9.41
C ALA A 202 -2.31 -4.56 10.94
N GLU A 203 -1.19 -5.04 11.46
CA GLU A 203 -0.99 -5.32 12.90
C GLU A 203 -0.71 -4.02 13.70
N LEU A 204 -1.63 -3.05 13.62
CA LEU A 204 -1.52 -1.73 14.24
C LEU A 204 -2.40 -1.55 15.49
N GLU A 205 -3.37 -2.43 15.70
CA GLU A 205 -4.27 -2.41 16.86
C GLU A 205 -4.28 -3.77 17.58
N PRO A 206 -4.52 -3.78 18.90
CA PRO A 206 -4.68 -5.02 19.63
C PRO A 206 -5.98 -5.71 19.19
N LEU A 207 -5.93 -7.03 19.07
CA LEU A 207 -7.13 -7.82 18.83
C LEU A 207 -7.96 -7.89 20.11
N ALA A 208 -9.27 -7.71 19.98
CA ALA A 208 -10.21 -8.11 21.03
C ALA A 208 -10.20 -9.63 21.16
N ASP A 209 -10.44 -10.14 22.37
CA ASP A 209 -10.40 -11.58 22.64
C ASP A 209 -11.36 -12.34 21.71
N GLY A 210 -10.86 -13.36 21.02
CA GLY A 210 -11.60 -14.15 20.04
C GLY A 210 -11.83 -13.50 18.66
N GLN A 211 -11.33 -12.29 18.39
CA GLN A 211 -11.42 -11.67 17.05
C GLN A 211 -10.15 -11.84 16.23
N VAL A 212 -10.33 -12.12 14.92
CA VAL A 212 -9.24 -12.19 13.94
C VAL A 212 -8.99 -10.79 13.37
N SER A 213 -7.75 -10.47 13.03
CA SER A 213 -7.40 -9.20 12.38
C SER A 213 -8.21 -8.98 11.10
N GLN A 214 -8.78 -7.78 10.99
CA GLN A 214 -9.50 -7.36 9.79
C GLN A 214 -8.55 -7.29 8.59
N THR A 215 -9.01 -7.76 7.43
CA THR A 215 -8.25 -7.69 6.18
C THR A 215 -8.35 -6.31 5.53
N ASP A 216 -7.34 -5.97 4.73
CA ASP A 216 -7.33 -4.69 3.99
C ASP A 216 -8.59 -4.51 3.12
N GLU A 217 -9.06 -5.58 2.45
CA GLU A 217 -10.23 -5.53 1.57
C GLU A 217 -11.53 -5.25 2.34
N GLU A 218 -11.67 -5.81 3.54
CA GLU A 218 -12.80 -5.55 4.44
C GLU A 218 -12.80 -4.09 4.91
N ASP A 219 -11.65 -3.54 5.31
CA ASP A 219 -11.57 -2.13 5.74
C ASP A 219 -11.78 -1.15 4.58
N MET A 220 -11.25 -1.48 3.39
CA MET A 220 -11.56 -0.75 2.16
C MET A 220 -13.03 -0.89 1.76
N GLY A 221 -13.71 -1.97 2.14
CA GLY A 221 -15.09 -2.27 1.76
C GLY A 221 -15.25 -2.57 0.27
N MET A 222 -14.18 -3.08 -0.36
CA MET A 222 -14.09 -3.51 -1.75
C MET A 222 -12.84 -4.37 -1.95
N THR A 223 -12.92 -5.33 -2.87
CA THR A 223 -11.75 -6.16 -3.18
C THR A 223 -10.76 -5.42 -4.08
N TYR A 224 -9.50 -5.85 -4.10
CA TYR A 224 -8.49 -5.34 -5.03
C TYR A 224 -8.90 -5.57 -6.49
N ALA A 225 -9.61 -6.67 -6.77
CA ALA A 225 -10.12 -6.97 -8.10
C ALA A 225 -11.16 -5.92 -8.56
N GLU A 226 -12.10 -5.56 -7.68
CA GLU A 226 -13.07 -4.48 -7.92
C GLU A 226 -12.37 -3.13 -8.07
N LEU A 227 -11.37 -2.85 -7.22
CA LEU A 227 -10.64 -1.58 -7.22
C LEU A 227 -9.86 -1.34 -8.51
N SER A 228 -9.23 -2.40 -9.05
CA SER A 228 -8.60 -2.37 -10.38
C SER A 228 -9.62 -2.08 -11.50
N VAL A 229 -10.84 -2.62 -11.43
CA VAL A 229 -11.92 -2.31 -12.38
C VAL A 229 -12.32 -0.83 -12.27
N TYR A 230 -12.52 -0.31 -11.06
CA TYR A 230 -12.86 1.10 -10.86
C TYR A 230 -11.76 2.03 -11.39
N GLY A 231 -10.49 1.70 -11.15
CA GLY A 231 -9.33 2.45 -11.65
C GLY A 231 -9.31 2.52 -13.18
N LYS A 232 -9.45 1.38 -13.86
CA LYS A 232 -9.48 1.31 -15.33
C LYS A 232 -10.69 2.04 -15.91
N LEU A 233 -11.88 1.87 -15.34
CA LEU A 233 -13.08 2.59 -15.80
C LEU A 233 -12.94 4.11 -15.61
N ARG A 234 -12.41 4.56 -14.47
CA ARG A 234 -12.19 5.98 -14.15
C ARG A 234 -11.15 6.63 -15.07
N LYS A 235 -9.99 6.00 -15.23
CA LYS A 235 -8.83 6.63 -15.89
C LYS A 235 -8.67 6.23 -17.35
N VAL A 236 -8.83 4.96 -17.71
CA VAL A 236 -8.71 4.50 -19.11
C VAL A 236 -9.99 4.83 -19.86
N ALA A 237 -11.14 4.38 -19.36
CA ALA A 237 -12.45 4.59 -19.99
C ALA A 237 -13.11 5.95 -19.69
N LYS A 238 -12.44 6.81 -18.90
CA LYS A 238 -12.83 8.20 -18.61
C LYS A 238 -14.22 8.34 -17.95
N MET A 239 -14.63 7.36 -17.17
CA MET A 239 -15.97 7.33 -16.57
C MET A 239 -16.03 8.10 -15.24
N GLY A 240 -16.95 9.06 -15.16
CA GLY A 240 -17.44 9.62 -13.89
C GLY A 240 -18.42 8.68 -13.17
N PRO A 241 -19.02 9.09 -12.03
CA PRO A 241 -19.86 8.21 -11.21
C PRO A 241 -21.02 7.57 -11.99
N TYR A 242 -21.79 8.38 -12.72
CA TYR A 242 -22.96 7.88 -13.44
C TYR A 242 -22.58 6.93 -14.59
N SER A 243 -21.58 7.29 -15.40
CA SER A 243 -21.09 6.43 -16.49
C SER A 243 -20.52 5.11 -15.97
N MET A 244 -19.80 5.14 -14.85
CA MET A 244 -19.27 3.93 -14.21
C MET A 244 -20.42 3.05 -13.71
N PHE A 245 -21.43 3.62 -13.07
CA PHE A 245 -22.64 2.91 -12.66
C PHE A 245 -23.32 2.22 -13.85
N CYS A 246 -23.60 2.93 -14.94
CA CYS A 246 -24.23 2.33 -16.13
C CYS A 246 -23.39 1.20 -16.72
N LYS A 247 -22.06 1.36 -16.76
CA LYS A 247 -21.16 0.32 -17.29
C LYS A 247 -21.16 -0.93 -16.41
N LEU A 248 -21.05 -0.74 -15.10
CA LEU A 248 -21.01 -1.85 -14.14
C LEU A 248 -22.36 -2.55 -14.01
N LEU A 249 -23.47 -1.84 -14.19
CA LEU A 249 -24.81 -2.42 -14.23
C LEU A 249 -24.89 -3.53 -15.28
N GLY A 250 -24.32 -3.33 -16.46
CA GLY A 250 -24.24 -4.35 -17.50
C GLY A 250 -23.19 -5.43 -17.20
N MET A 251 -21.99 -5.04 -16.76
CA MET A 251 -20.89 -5.97 -16.50
C MET A 251 -21.17 -6.94 -15.34
N TRP A 252 -21.86 -6.49 -14.31
CA TRP A 252 -22.13 -7.24 -13.08
C TRP A 252 -23.60 -7.64 -12.93
N ARG A 253 -24.39 -7.60 -14.02
CA ARG A 253 -25.84 -7.91 -14.01
C ARG A 253 -26.21 -9.26 -13.40
N HIS A 254 -25.30 -10.23 -13.40
CA HIS A 254 -25.52 -11.58 -12.85
C HIS A 254 -25.03 -11.73 -11.40
N ILE A 255 -24.35 -10.72 -10.85
CA ILE A 255 -23.65 -10.78 -9.56
C ILE A 255 -24.18 -9.70 -8.60
N CYS A 256 -24.72 -8.60 -9.13
CA CYS A 256 -25.19 -7.46 -8.35
C CYS A 256 -26.51 -6.91 -8.90
N THR A 257 -27.41 -6.52 -7.99
CA THR A 257 -28.61 -5.74 -8.31
C THR A 257 -28.25 -4.29 -8.67
N PRO A 258 -29.14 -3.52 -9.32
CA PRO A 258 -28.90 -2.10 -9.60
C PRO A 258 -28.52 -1.30 -8.35
N ARG A 259 -29.20 -1.55 -7.23
CA ARG A 259 -28.93 -0.92 -5.93
C ARG A 259 -27.53 -1.22 -5.42
N GLN A 260 -27.10 -2.49 -5.47
CA GLN A 260 -25.77 -2.90 -5.03
C GLN A 260 -24.65 -2.26 -5.87
N VAL A 261 -24.82 -2.17 -7.20
CA VAL A 261 -23.86 -1.48 -8.08
C VAL A 261 -23.80 0.01 -7.73
N ALA A 262 -24.94 0.65 -7.50
CA ALA A 262 -24.98 2.05 -7.09
C ALA A 262 -24.22 2.30 -5.79
N ASP A 263 -24.42 1.46 -4.76
CA ASP A 263 -23.74 1.60 -3.47
C ASP A 263 -22.22 1.39 -3.59
N LYS A 264 -21.79 0.41 -4.40
CA LYS A 264 -20.36 0.17 -4.70
C LYS A 264 -19.71 1.39 -5.37
N VAL A 265 -20.35 1.94 -6.42
CA VAL A 265 -19.86 3.11 -7.15
C VAL A 265 -19.82 4.34 -6.25
N LYS A 266 -20.89 4.59 -5.47
CA LYS A 266 -20.96 5.69 -4.52
C LYS A 266 -19.86 5.61 -3.46
N ARG A 267 -19.66 4.42 -2.88
CA ARG A 267 -18.59 4.16 -1.90
C ARG A 267 -17.22 4.47 -2.49
N PHE A 268 -16.93 3.98 -3.70
CA PHE A 268 -15.67 4.26 -4.38
C PHE A 268 -15.43 5.76 -4.58
N PHE A 269 -16.35 6.49 -5.20
CA PHE A 269 -16.17 7.92 -5.48
C PHE A 269 -16.11 8.78 -4.21
N SER A 270 -16.87 8.43 -3.17
CA SER A 270 -16.79 9.10 -1.87
C SER A 270 -15.42 8.90 -1.23
N LYS A 271 -14.94 7.65 -1.11
CA LYS A 271 -13.60 7.36 -0.55
C LYS A 271 -12.48 8.00 -1.38
N TYR A 272 -12.52 7.85 -2.70
CA TYR A 272 -11.59 8.47 -3.64
C TYR A 272 -11.49 9.99 -3.43
N SER A 273 -12.63 10.67 -3.42
CA SER A 273 -12.67 12.14 -3.35
C SER A 273 -12.27 12.69 -1.98
N MET A 274 -12.65 12.01 -0.88
CA MET A 274 -12.20 12.38 0.47
C MET A 274 -10.69 12.26 0.64
N ASN A 275 -10.09 11.23 0.04
CA ASN A 275 -8.67 10.93 0.21
C ASN A 275 -7.76 11.52 -0.87
N ARG A 276 -8.30 12.18 -1.91
CA ARG A 276 -7.49 12.66 -3.05
C ARG A 276 -6.35 13.59 -2.64
N HIS A 277 -6.55 14.39 -1.58
CA HIS A 277 -5.53 15.26 -1.00
C HIS A 277 -4.26 14.53 -0.51
N LYS A 278 -4.30 13.20 -0.34
CA LYS A 278 -3.11 12.39 -0.02
C LYS A 278 -2.21 12.21 -1.24
N MET A 279 -2.79 12.19 -2.45
CA MET A 279 -2.06 11.96 -3.70
C MET A 279 -1.14 13.11 -4.09
N THR A 280 -1.48 14.34 -3.70
CA THR A 280 -0.69 15.54 -4.03
C THR A 280 0.68 15.54 -3.36
N THR A 281 0.87 14.73 -2.32
CA THR A 281 2.12 14.60 -1.57
C THR A 281 2.59 13.14 -1.47
N LEU A 282 2.07 12.26 -2.32
CA LEU A 282 2.51 10.87 -2.33
C LEU A 282 3.83 10.76 -3.10
N THR A 283 4.66 9.79 -2.69
CA THR A 283 5.96 9.49 -3.28
C THR A 283 5.90 9.34 -4.81
N PRO A 284 6.85 9.93 -5.56
CA PRO A 284 6.94 9.71 -7.00
C PRO A 284 7.19 8.22 -7.29
N ALA A 285 6.37 7.67 -8.18
CA ALA A 285 6.36 6.24 -8.47
C ALA A 285 6.81 5.92 -9.90
N TYR A 286 7.42 4.74 -10.08
CA TYR A 286 7.62 4.16 -11.40
C TYR A 286 6.28 4.04 -12.14
N HIS A 287 6.24 4.50 -13.39
CA HIS A 287 5.05 4.42 -14.21
C HIS A 287 4.96 3.04 -14.88
N ALA A 288 3.89 2.29 -14.59
CA ALA A 288 3.62 0.99 -15.22
C ALA A 288 2.19 0.93 -15.77
N GLU A 289 1.20 1.24 -14.95
CA GLU A 289 -0.21 1.17 -15.34
C GLU A 289 -0.74 2.46 -15.97
N ASN A 290 -1.43 2.30 -17.11
CA ASN A 290 -2.13 3.39 -17.81
C ASN A 290 -3.37 3.93 -17.07
N TYR A 291 -3.65 3.40 -15.87
CA TYR A 291 -4.72 3.88 -14.99
C TYR A 291 -4.20 4.58 -13.72
N SER A 292 -2.91 4.90 -13.66
CA SER A 292 -2.28 5.54 -12.51
C SER A 292 -3.02 6.80 -12.01
N PRO A 293 -3.19 6.98 -10.69
CA PRO A 293 -3.77 8.17 -10.08
C PRO A 293 -2.75 9.30 -9.86
N GLU A 294 -1.51 9.15 -10.34
CA GLU A 294 -0.38 10.07 -10.11
C GLU A 294 -0.70 11.52 -10.49
N ASP A 295 -0.57 12.46 -9.55
CA ASP A 295 -1.11 13.82 -9.68
C ASP A 295 -0.12 14.84 -10.26
N ASN A 296 1.19 14.58 -10.22
CA ASN A 296 2.19 15.54 -10.68
C ASN A 296 2.25 15.62 -12.20
N ARG A 297 1.98 14.53 -12.92
CA ARG A 297 2.15 14.45 -14.38
C ARG A 297 0.99 13.73 -15.07
N PHE A 298 0.56 12.58 -14.57
CA PHE A 298 -0.26 11.67 -15.38
C PHE A 298 -1.78 11.88 -15.23
N ASP A 299 -2.27 12.20 -14.04
CA ASP A 299 -3.69 12.31 -13.69
C ASP A 299 -3.98 13.60 -12.92
N LEU A 300 -3.85 14.73 -13.61
CA LEU A 300 -4.16 16.06 -13.09
C LEU A 300 -5.65 16.16 -12.71
N ARG A 301 -5.94 16.39 -11.43
CA ARG A 301 -7.30 16.41 -10.88
C ARG A 301 -7.44 17.42 -9.75
N PRO A 302 -8.67 17.90 -9.44
CA PRO A 302 -8.92 18.57 -8.17
C PRO A 302 -8.53 17.68 -6.99
N PHE A 303 -8.23 18.30 -5.85
CA PHE A 303 -8.01 17.62 -4.57
C PHE A 303 -8.92 18.15 -3.44
N LEU A 304 -9.75 19.15 -3.75
CA LEU A 304 -10.87 19.63 -2.93
C LEU A 304 -12.18 19.41 -3.69
N TYR A 305 -12.87 18.31 -3.40
CA TYR A 305 -14.15 17.97 -4.02
C TYR A 305 -15.32 18.24 -3.07
N ASN A 306 -16.51 18.44 -3.64
CA ASN A 306 -17.75 18.11 -2.93
C ASN A 306 -17.90 16.59 -2.92
N THR A 307 -17.52 15.97 -1.79
CA THR A 307 -17.41 14.51 -1.66
C THR A 307 -18.75 13.78 -1.56
N SER A 308 -19.86 14.51 -1.47
CA SER A 308 -21.22 13.95 -1.52
C SER A 308 -21.73 13.74 -2.94
N TRP A 309 -21.03 14.26 -3.96
CA TRP A 309 -21.39 14.15 -5.38
C TRP A 309 -22.89 14.34 -5.67
N PRO A 310 -23.54 15.43 -5.18
CA PRO A 310 -25.00 15.45 -5.01
C PRO A 310 -25.78 15.26 -6.33
N TRP A 311 -25.30 15.87 -7.41
CA TRP A 311 -25.93 15.77 -8.72
C TRP A 311 -25.77 14.36 -9.30
N GLN A 312 -24.54 13.86 -9.33
CA GLN A 312 -24.19 12.59 -9.93
C GLN A 312 -24.87 11.43 -9.18
N PHE A 313 -24.89 11.48 -7.84
CA PHE A 313 -25.55 10.46 -7.03
C PHE A 313 -27.07 10.50 -7.15
N ARG A 314 -27.67 11.68 -7.36
CA ARG A 314 -29.11 11.80 -7.68
C ARG A 314 -29.44 11.18 -9.04
N CYS A 315 -28.60 11.37 -10.06
CA CYS A 315 -28.77 10.72 -11.35
C CYS A 315 -28.73 9.19 -11.23
N ILE A 316 -27.79 8.65 -10.44
CA ILE A 316 -27.72 7.21 -10.15
C ILE A 316 -29.01 6.75 -9.46
N GLU A 317 -29.46 7.45 -8.42
CA GLU A 317 -30.69 7.08 -7.70
C GLU A 317 -31.94 7.06 -8.59
N ASN A 318 -32.11 8.06 -9.45
CA ASN A 318 -33.22 8.09 -10.39
C ASN A 318 -33.21 6.87 -11.31
N GLN A 319 -32.03 6.45 -11.78
CA GLN A 319 -31.88 5.30 -12.65
C GLN A 319 -32.13 3.98 -11.91
N VAL A 320 -31.67 3.86 -10.67
CA VAL A 320 -31.95 2.68 -9.82
C VAL A 320 -33.46 2.56 -9.58
N LEU A 321 -34.13 3.64 -9.19
CA LEU A 321 -35.59 3.64 -8.98
C LEU A 321 -36.37 3.31 -10.26
N GLN A 322 -35.88 3.72 -11.43
CA GLN A 322 -36.50 3.35 -12.71
C GLN A 322 -36.39 1.85 -12.98
N LEU A 323 -35.22 1.25 -12.72
CA LEU A 323 -34.98 -0.17 -12.95
C LEU A 323 -35.73 -1.05 -11.95
N GLU A 324 -35.77 -0.66 -10.67
CA GLU A 324 -36.51 -1.38 -9.63
C GLU A 324 -38.03 -1.36 -9.88
N ARG A 325 -38.56 -0.35 -10.57
CA ARG A 325 -39.96 -0.32 -11.02
C ARG A 325 -40.23 -1.19 -12.24
N ALA A 326 -39.19 -1.52 -13.00
CA ALA A 326 -39.29 -2.30 -14.23
C ALA A 326 -39.09 -3.81 -14.01
N GLU A 327 -38.64 -4.25 -12.83
CA GLU A 327 -38.76 -5.64 -12.41
C GLU A 327 -40.21 -5.94 -12.03
N PRO A 328 -40.96 -6.73 -12.83
CA PRO A 328 -42.30 -7.14 -12.45
C PRO A 328 -42.21 -8.19 -11.33
N GLN A 329 -43.16 -8.12 -10.41
CA GLN A 329 -43.64 -9.32 -9.72
C GLN A 329 -44.06 -10.35 -10.78
N SER A 330 -43.29 -11.41 -10.97
CA SER A 330 -43.62 -12.55 -11.86
C SER A 330 -42.75 -13.75 -11.48
N LEU A 331 -43.24 -14.90 -11.02
CA LEU A 331 -44.58 -15.49 -10.95
C LEU A 331 -44.65 -16.37 -9.69
N ASP A 332 -45.32 -15.92 -8.63
CA ASP A 332 -45.92 -16.82 -7.64
C ASP A 332 -47.41 -16.52 -7.62
N GLY A 333 -48.20 -17.48 -8.11
CA GLY A 333 -49.65 -17.50 -8.00
C GLY A 333 -50.40 -17.00 -9.24
N VAL A 334 -50.77 -17.94 -10.11
CA VAL A 334 -52.17 -18.20 -10.48
C VAL A 334 -52.30 -19.69 -10.83
N ASP A 335 -53.08 -20.40 -10.00
CA ASP A 335 -53.79 -21.69 -10.15
C ASP A 335 -53.17 -22.89 -10.89
#